data_AF-A0A182Y6Y0-F1
#
_entry.id   AF-A0A182Y6Y0-F1
#
_cell.length_a   1.000
_cell.length_b   1.000
_cell.length_c   1.000
_cell.angle_alpha   90.00
_cell.angle_beta   90.00
_cell.angle_gamma   90.00
#
_symmetry.space_group_name_H-M   'P 1'
#
loop_
_entity.id
_entity.type
_entity.pdbx_description
1 polymer ?
#
loop_
_entity_poly.entity_id
_entity_poly.type
_entity_poly.pdbx_seq_one_letter_code
_entity_poly.pdbx_strand_id
1 'polypeptide(L)'
;MSSNGNIEVSLKIPFPTKREAEIAYDVLRVDSEPKRSFTNKRIKLEENVLLLELSGEQAKNAYAMPEHTPTPTSGRAIYGFALFLLFKTLFLMYVLWAFVPTAWFEMLGLTYLPDKYFALFVPIVALVAVTLFAFLIYPSLALSMMPDVDDRVTIADDNTIVRCEYRFPDGQNCHQRVEDPFASGWYAKRHCSKHSSRHIETQRTVRVANFCDCPYEGQCLLRKDPEYLPTLRSKDPIPAVRDLSLSQVSRVLYRRCR
;
A
#
# COMPACT_ATOMS: atom_id res chain seq x y z
N MET A 1 32.01 11.81 32.58
CA MET A 1 32.56 10.61 31.93
C MET A 1 31.76 9.41 32.39
N SER A 2 30.80 8.93 31.58
CA SER A 2 30.04 7.72 31.88
C SER A 2 30.75 6.54 31.23
N SER A 3 31.04 5.50 32.00
CA SER A 3 31.73 4.29 31.53
C SER A 3 30.88 3.56 30.49
N ASN A 4 31.32 3.57 29.23
CA ASN A 4 30.76 2.74 28.16
C ASN A 4 31.16 1.27 28.40
N GLY A 5 30.39 0.56 29.22
CA GLY A 5 30.45 -0.90 29.29
C GLY A 5 29.41 -1.48 28.34
N ASN A 6 29.84 -2.27 27.34
CA ASN A 6 28.92 -3.09 26.56
C ASN A 6 28.22 -4.06 27.51
N ILE A 7 26.88 -4.09 27.44
CA ILE A 7 26.07 -5.00 28.25
C ILE A 7 25.83 -6.26 27.44
N GLU A 8 26.25 -7.39 27.97
CA GLU A 8 26.03 -8.71 27.40
C GLU A 8 24.98 -9.46 28.22
N VAL A 9 23.92 -9.91 27.56
CA VAL A 9 22.84 -10.70 28.15
C VAL A 9 22.85 -12.07 27.47
N SER A 10 22.96 -13.13 28.27
CA SER A 10 22.86 -14.50 27.78
C SER A 10 21.58 -15.14 28.30
N LEU A 11 20.75 -15.64 27.40
CA LEU A 11 19.51 -16.34 27.70
C LEU A 11 19.63 -17.79 27.21
N LYS A 12 19.29 -18.74 28.09
CA LYS A 12 19.27 -20.17 27.78
C LYS A 12 17.82 -20.66 27.77
N ILE A 13 17.34 -21.13 26.62
CA ILE A 13 15.96 -21.60 26.46
C ILE A 13 15.99 -23.12 26.24
N PRO A 14 15.63 -23.93 27.24
CA PRO A 14 15.56 -25.38 27.08
C PRO A 14 14.28 -25.79 26.35
N PHE A 15 14.41 -26.73 25.42
CA PHE A 15 13.30 -27.35 24.69
C PHE A 15 13.13 -28.82 25.08
N PRO A 16 11.89 -29.35 25.02
CA PRO A 16 11.59 -30.76 25.32
C PRO A 16 12.34 -31.76 24.45
N THR A 17 12.53 -31.44 23.16
CA THR A 17 13.22 -32.30 22.20
C THR A 17 14.25 -31.52 21.38
N LYS A 18 15.32 -32.20 20.96
CA LYS A 18 16.33 -31.63 20.05
C LYS A 18 15.71 -31.10 18.74
N ARG A 19 14.71 -31.83 18.23
CA ARG A 19 14.00 -31.47 16.99
C ARG A 19 13.22 -30.16 17.13
N GLU A 20 12.59 -29.92 18.27
CA GLU A 20 11.90 -28.65 18.54
C GLU A 20 12.89 -27.47 18.65
N ALA A 21 14.04 -27.69 19.29
CA ALA A 21 15.09 -26.67 19.39
C ALA A 21 15.65 -26.31 18.01
N GLU A 22 15.85 -27.30 17.13
CA GLU A 22 16.32 -27.12 15.75
C GLU A 22 15.30 -26.34 14.92
N ILE A 23 14.01 -26.67 15.01
CA ILE A 23 12.94 -25.92 14.34
C ILE A 23 12.91 -24.47 14.82
N ALA A 24 12.98 -24.24 16.14
CA ALA A 24 12.99 -22.89 16.70
C ALA A 24 14.21 -22.08 16.22
N TYR A 25 15.40 -22.70 16.18
CA TYR A 25 16.61 -22.08 15.66
C TYR A 25 16.48 -21.72 14.17
N ASP A 26 15.95 -22.62 13.36
CA ASP A 26 15.81 -22.44 11.92
C ASP A 26 14.78 -21.36 11.56
N VAL A 27 13.72 -21.19 12.37
CA VAL A 27 12.77 -20.09 12.21
C VAL A 27 13.40 -18.76 12.63
N LEU A 28 14.07 -18.73 13.79
CA LEU A 28 14.59 -17.49 14.38
C LEU A 28 15.87 -16.97 13.72
N ARG A 29 16.65 -17.81 13.00
CA ARG A 29 17.86 -17.38 12.29
C ARG A 29 17.58 -16.59 11.02
N VAL A 30 16.38 -16.74 10.45
CA VAL A 30 16.00 -16.13 9.16
C VAL A 30 15.71 -14.64 9.33
N ASP A 31 15.27 -14.24 10.52
CA ASP A 31 15.03 -12.84 10.86
C ASP A 31 16.36 -12.12 11.15
N SER A 32 16.87 -11.42 10.15
CA SER A 32 17.95 -10.46 10.34
C SER A 32 17.46 -9.28 11.18
N GLU A 33 18.21 -8.90 12.20
CA GLU A 33 17.87 -7.76 13.05
C GLU A 33 17.88 -6.46 12.23
N PRO A 34 16.90 -5.55 12.41
CA PRO A 34 16.90 -4.27 11.71
C PRO A 34 18.19 -3.47 12.00
N LYS A 35 18.84 -2.95 10.95
CA LYS A 35 20.11 -2.19 11.01
C LYS A 35 20.15 -1.00 12.01
N ARG A 36 19.02 -0.62 12.61
CA ARG A 36 18.89 0.50 13.57
C ARG A 36 18.82 0.09 15.04
N SER A 37 18.63 -1.18 15.37
CA SER A 37 18.78 -1.61 16.76
C SER A 37 20.27 -1.67 17.06
N PHE A 38 20.77 -0.82 17.95
CA PHE A 38 22.18 -0.78 18.38
C PHE A 38 22.55 -2.02 19.23
N THR A 39 22.14 -3.22 18.78
CA THR A 39 22.22 -4.52 19.46
C THR A 39 22.66 -5.60 18.49
N ASN A 40 23.65 -6.39 18.90
CA ASN A 40 24.07 -7.59 18.19
C ASN A 40 23.43 -8.81 18.86
N LYS A 41 22.71 -9.62 18.09
CA LYS A 41 22.11 -10.87 18.53
C LYS A 41 22.86 -12.03 17.89
N ARG A 42 23.36 -12.96 18.69
CA ARG A 42 23.88 -14.26 18.25
C ARG A 42 23.02 -15.36 18.85
N ILE A 43 22.49 -16.21 17.98
CA ILE A 43 21.76 -17.42 18.37
C ILE A 43 22.69 -18.61 18.14
N LYS A 44 22.82 -19.51 19.11
CA LYS A 44 23.52 -20.80 18.99
C LYS A 44 22.59 -21.91 19.46
N LEU A 45 22.75 -23.09 18.87
CA LEU A 45 22.00 -24.29 19.23
C LEU A 45 22.94 -25.29 19.90
N GLU A 46 22.68 -25.63 21.16
CA GLU A 46 23.37 -26.69 21.90
C GLU A 46 22.36 -27.79 22.20
N GLU A 47 22.31 -28.82 21.35
CA GLU A 47 21.41 -29.97 21.48
C GLU A 47 19.92 -29.59 21.63
N ASN A 48 19.38 -29.60 22.85
CA ASN A 48 18.01 -29.23 23.18
C ASN A 48 17.89 -27.84 23.81
N VAL A 49 18.98 -27.06 23.87
CA VAL A 49 19.00 -25.72 24.46
C VAL A 49 19.38 -24.70 23.40
N LEU A 50 18.57 -23.66 23.28
CA LEU A 50 18.84 -22.51 22.42
C LEU A 50 19.50 -21.42 23.26
N LEU A 51 20.74 -21.07 22.89
CA LEU A 51 21.51 -20.01 23.51
C LEU A 51 21.34 -18.72 22.72
N LEU A 52 20.90 -17.66 23.39
CA LEU A 52 20.73 -16.34 22.83
C LEU A 52 21.68 -15.38 23.53
N GLU A 53 22.68 -14.88 22.81
CA GLU A 53 23.62 -13.85 23.26
C GLU A 53 23.19 -12.50 22.65
N LEU A 54 22.86 -11.53 23.48
CA LEU A 54 22.51 -10.17 23.09
C LEU A 54 23.57 -9.22 23.64
N SER A 55 24.24 -8.44 22.77
CA SER A 55 25.15 -7.37 23.21
C SER A 55 24.62 -6.01 22.77
N GLY A 56 24.59 -5.04 23.67
CA GLY A 56 24.20 -3.65 23.35
C GLY A 56 25.02 -2.61 24.09
N GLU A 57 25.17 -1.42 23.50
CA GLU A 57 25.90 -0.29 24.09
C GLU A 57 25.17 0.29 25.32
N GLN A 58 23.85 0.13 25.41
CA GLN A 58 23.00 0.61 26.50
C GLN A 58 22.00 -0.47 26.92
N ALA A 59 21.70 -0.56 28.23
CA ALA A 59 20.75 -1.54 28.78
C ALA A 59 19.36 -1.43 28.13
N LYS A 60 18.95 -0.19 27.80
CA LYS A 60 17.67 0.07 27.13
C LYS A 60 17.62 -0.52 25.73
N ASN A 61 18.74 -0.53 25.02
CA ASN A 61 18.79 -1.02 23.65
C ASN A 61 18.69 -2.56 23.62
N ALA A 62 19.30 -3.24 24.60
CA ALA A 62 19.29 -4.70 24.70
C ALA A 62 17.89 -5.33 24.90
N TYR A 63 16.93 -4.57 25.44
CA TYR A 63 15.56 -5.04 25.68
C TYR A 63 14.49 -4.27 24.89
N ALA A 64 14.85 -3.19 24.17
CA ALA A 64 13.88 -2.38 23.43
C ALA A 64 13.65 -2.93 22.03
N MET A 65 12.39 -3.26 21.75
CA MET A 65 11.91 -3.54 20.39
C MET A 65 12.21 -2.38 19.43
N PRO A 66 12.40 -2.65 18.12
CA PRO A 66 12.76 -1.65 17.12
C PRO A 66 11.87 -0.39 17.16
N GLU A 67 12.53 0.77 17.15
CA GLU A 67 11.99 2.14 17.28
C GLU A 67 10.96 2.58 16.22
N HIS A 68 10.58 1.68 15.31
CA HIS A 68 9.54 1.89 14.31
C HIS A 68 8.13 1.58 14.81
N THR A 69 7.99 1.02 16.00
CA THR A 69 6.66 1.02 16.62
C THR A 69 6.30 2.46 16.98
N PRO A 70 5.10 2.96 16.64
CA PRO A 70 4.60 4.27 17.08
C PRO A 70 4.27 4.24 18.59
N THR A 71 5.03 3.47 19.37
CA THR A 71 4.88 3.38 20.81
C THR A 71 5.40 4.68 21.42
N PRO A 72 4.69 5.21 22.44
CA PRO A 72 5.05 6.46 23.09
C PRO A 72 6.37 6.28 23.84
N THR A 73 7.49 6.58 23.19
CA THR A 73 8.77 6.70 23.88
C THR A 73 8.78 7.97 24.71
N SER A 74 9.30 7.89 25.93
CA SER A 74 9.38 9.02 26.86
C SER A 74 10.12 10.22 26.28
N GLY A 75 11.10 10.01 25.39
CA GLY A 75 11.79 11.07 24.66
C GLY A 75 10.89 11.85 23.69
N ARG A 76 9.94 11.20 23.00
CA ARG A 76 9.01 11.85 22.06
C ARG A 76 7.88 12.59 22.78
N ALA A 77 7.45 12.09 23.95
CA ALA A 77 6.39 12.70 24.75
C ALA A 77 6.76 14.10 25.29
N ILE A 78 8.05 14.35 25.54
CA ILE A 78 8.53 15.65 26.06
C ILE A 78 8.23 16.78 25.09
N TYR A 79 8.40 16.57 23.78
CA TYR A 79 8.11 17.60 22.77
C TYR A 79 6.62 17.92 22.73
N GLY A 80 5.76 16.90 22.77
CA GLY A 80 4.31 17.10 22.84
C GLY A 80 3.88 17.85 24.09
N PHE A 81 4.48 17.53 25.24
CA PHE A 81 4.20 18.23 26.50
C PHE A 81 4.69 19.68 26.50
N ALA A 82 5.90 19.94 26.03
CA ALA A 82 6.43 21.30 25.90
C ALA A 82 5.58 22.15 24.95
N LEU A 83 5.20 21.59 23.81
CA LEU A 83 4.33 22.22 22.82
C LEU A 83 2.92 22.49 23.41
N PHE A 84 2.37 21.55 24.19
CA PHE A 84 1.10 21.72 24.88
C PHE A 84 1.15 22.89 25.87
N LEU A 85 2.19 22.96 26.71
CA LEU A 85 2.36 24.08 27.64
C LEU A 85 2.51 25.41 26.89
N LEU A 86 3.30 25.44 25.81
CA LEU A 86 3.49 26.62 24.98
C LEU A 86 2.18 27.09 24.32
N PHE A 87 1.40 26.19 23.73
CA PHE A 87 0.11 26.56 23.15
C PHE A 87 -0.90 27.00 24.20
N LYS A 88 -0.88 26.39 25.40
CA LYS A 88 -1.74 26.81 26.52
C LYS A 88 -1.38 28.21 27.03
N THR A 89 -0.10 28.52 27.20
CA THR A 89 0.34 29.85 27.65
C THR A 89 0.05 30.92 26.59
N LEU A 90 0.33 30.64 25.31
CA LEU A 90 -0.01 31.54 24.21
C LEU A 90 -1.52 31.77 24.09
N PHE A 91 -2.33 30.74 24.28
CA PHE A 91 -3.79 30.87 24.26
C PHE A 91 -4.31 31.75 25.40
N LEU A 92 -3.80 31.57 26.63
CA LEU A 92 -4.17 32.42 27.76
C LEU A 92 -3.76 33.87 27.52
N MET A 93 -2.53 34.10 27.03
CA MET A 93 -2.04 35.43 26.66
C MET A 93 -2.92 36.07 25.57
N TYR A 94 -3.34 35.29 24.58
CA TYR A 94 -4.22 35.73 23.50
C TYR A 94 -5.61 36.12 24.00
N VAL A 95 -6.21 35.31 24.87
CA VAL A 95 -7.52 35.61 25.49
C VAL A 95 -7.43 36.86 26.35
N LEU A 96 -6.41 36.98 27.19
CA LEU A 96 -6.16 38.19 27.99
C LEU A 96 -6.02 39.42 27.10
N TRP A 97 -5.24 39.32 26.02
CA TRP A 97 -5.15 40.38 25.04
C TRP A 97 -6.51 40.69 24.40
N ALA A 98 -7.31 39.70 23.99
CA ALA A 98 -8.58 39.93 23.33
C ALA A 98 -9.61 40.66 24.20
N PHE A 99 -9.70 40.34 25.50
CA PHE A 99 -10.71 40.89 26.41
C PHE A 99 -10.29 42.17 27.14
N VAL A 100 -8.99 42.45 27.29
CA VAL A 100 -8.52 43.68 27.96
C VAL A 100 -8.74 44.90 27.05
N PRO A 101 -9.39 45.98 27.54
CA PRO A 101 -9.62 47.20 26.76
C PRO A 101 -8.31 47.89 26.35
N THR A 102 -8.31 48.57 25.20
CA THR A 102 -7.12 49.25 24.64
C THR A 102 -6.58 50.38 25.52
N ALA A 103 -7.43 51.06 26.28
CA ALA A 103 -7.03 52.12 27.21
C ALA A 103 -5.99 51.67 28.25
N TRP A 104 -6.06 50.41 28.70
CA TRP A 104 -5.09 49.85 29.64
C TRP A 104 -3.72 49.65 28.97
N PHE A 105 -3.71 49.26 27.70
CA PHE A 105 -2.49 49.10 26.92
C PHE A 105 -1.83 50.45 26.60
N GLU A 106 -2.62 51.48 26.30
CA GLU A 106 -2.11 52.85 26.10
C GLU A 106 -1.46 53.41 27.37
N MET A 107 -2.04 53.14 28.55
CA MET A 107 -1.44 53.50 29.84
C MET A 107 -0.13 52.76 30.12
N LEU A 108 0.04 51.54 29.59
CA LEU A 108 1.28 50.76 29.64
C LEU A 108 2.31 51.18 28.57
N GLY A 109 2.00 52.15 27.70
CA GLY A 109 2.87 52.63 26.62
C GLY A 109 2.88 51.76 25.37
N LEU A 110 1.94 50.82 25.23
CA LEU A 110 1.83 49.89 24.09
C LEU A 110 0.88 50.47 23.03
N THR A 111 1.35 51.42 22.24
CA THR A 111 0.52 52.19 21.29
C THR A 111 0.38 51.55 19.89
N TYR A 112 1.20 50.55 19.56
CA TYR A 112 1.29 49.95 18.21
C TYR A 112 0.85 48.48 18.14
N LEU A 113 -0.08 48.05 19.00
CA LEU A 113 -0.66 46.71 18.89
C LEU A 113 -1.67 46.62 17.72
N PRO A 114 -1.83 45.44 17.11
CA PRO A 114 -2.83 45.21 16.08
C PRO A 114 -4.25 45.43 16.61
N ASP A 115 -5.16 45.80 15.71
CA ASP A 115 -6.57 46.02 16.06
C ASP A 115 -7.21 44.74 16.64
N LYS A 116 -8.15 44.91 17.58
CA LYS A 116 -8.91 43.82 18.22
C LYS A 116 -9.71 43.00 17.22
N TYR A 117 -10.02 43.54 16.05
CA TYR A 117 -10.61 42.79 14.94
C TYR A 117 -9.82 41.51 14.60
N PHE A 118 -8.48 41.53 14.72
CA PHE A 118 -7.66 40.34 14.49
C PHE A 118 -7.93 39.20 15.48
N ALA A 119 -8.46 39.50 16.68
CA ALA A 119 -8.89 38.48 17.61
C ALA A 119 -10.08 37.65 17.10
N LEU A 120 -10.89 38.18 16.18
CA LEU A 120 -11.98 37.43 15.56
C LEU A 120 -11.58 36.88 14.19
N PHE A 121 -10.79 37.63 13.43
CA PHE A 121 -10.36 37.24 12.10
C PHE A 121 -9.46 35.98 12.09
N VAL A 122 -8.44 35.93 12.96
CA VAL A 122 -7.49 34.79 13.01
C VAL A 122 -8.18 33.43 13.23
N PRO A 123 -9.08 33.25 14.23
CA PRO A 123 -9.73 31.96 14.42
C PRO A 123 -10.69 31.61 13.26
N ILE A 124 -11.35 32.59 12.65
CA ILE A 124 -12.20 32.34 11.47
C ILE A 124 -11.37 31.86 10.29
N VAL A 125 -10.25 32.52 9.99
CA VAL A 125 -9.33 32.10 8.92
C VAL A 125 -8.76 30.72 9.20
N ALA A 126 -8.40 30.41 10.46
CA ALA A 126 -7.93 29.09 10.84
C ALA A 126 -9.00 28.00 10.62
N LEU A 127 -10.26 28.26 10.99
CA LEU A 127 -11.37 27.32 10.73
C LEU A 127 -11.63 27.14 9.23
N VAL A 128 -11.61 28.22 8.44
CA VAL A 128 -11.73 28.14 6.98
C VAL A 128 -10.57 27.33 6.39
N ALA A 129 -9.33 27.57 6.82
CA ALA A 129 -8.17 26.83 6.36
C ALA A 129 -8.26 25.33 6.71
N VAL A 130 -8.68 24.99 7.94
CA VAL A 130 -8.85 23.60 8.37
C VAL A 130 -9.94 22.90 7.57
N THR A 131 -11.08 23.55 7.35
CA THR A 131 -12.18 22.97 6.55
C THR A 131 -11.80 22.79 5.09
N LEU A 132 -11.16 23.78 4.46
CA LEU A 132 -10.63 23.65 3.10
C LEU A 132 -9.58 22.52 3.02
N PHE A 133 -8.69 22.42 4.00
CA PHE A 133 -7.67 21.38 4.02
C PHE A 133 -8.30 19.99 4.17
N ALA A 134 -9.20 19.80 5.14
CA ALA A 134 -9.79 18.50 5.46
C ALA A 134 -10.74 17.99 4.36
N PHE A 135 -11.55 18.87 3.75
CA PHE A 135 -12.58 18.44 2.81
C PHE A 135 -12.19 18.58 1.34
N LEU A 136 -11.28 19.50 1.00
CA LEU A 136 -10.87 19.71 -0.40
C LEU A 136 -9.44 19.25 -0.64
N ILE A 137 -8.46 19.82 0.08
CA ILE A 137 -7.05 19.61 -0.23
C ILE A 137 -6.65 18.15 0.04
N TYR A 138 -6.94 17.63 1.24
CA TYR A 138 -6.53 16.30 1.64
C TYR A 138 -7.14 15.19 0.77
N PRO A 139 -8.47 15.15 0.51
CA PRO A 139 -9.04 14.17 -0.41
C PRO A 139 -8.54 14.31 -1.85
N SER A 140 -8.33 15.55 -2.33
CA SER A 140 -7.81 15.77 -3.69
C SER A 140 -6.37 15.29 -3.83
N LEU A 141 -5.53 15.54 -2.81
CA LEU A 141 -4.16 15.06 -2.79
C LEU A 141 -4.13 13.52 -2.71
N ALA A 142 -4.97 12.93 -1.85
CA ALA A 142 -5.11 11.49 -1.74
C ALA A 142 -5.54 10.87 -3.08
N LEU A 143 -6.51 11.46 -3.78
CA LEU A 143 -6.93 11.02 -5.10
C LEU A 143 -5.81 11.16 -6.14
N SER A 144 -5.04 12.25 -6.09
CA SER A 144 -3.91 12.48 -7.01
C SER A 144 -2.75 11.52 -6.82
N MET A 145 -2.61 10.92 -5.63
CA MET A 145 -1.59 9.93 -5.32
C MET A 145 -2.03 8.49 -5.65
N MET A 146 -3.30 8.28 -6.03
CA MET A 146 -3.76 6.96 -6.46
C MET A 146 -3.22 6.62 -7.86
N PRO A 147 -2.90 5.36 -8.13
CA PRO A 147 -2.56 4.89 -9.47
C PRO A 147 -3.75 5.04 -10.42
N ASP A 148 -3.48 5.01 -11.72
CA ASP A 148 -4.53 5.12 -12.74
C ASP A 148 -5.58 4.01 -12.57
N VAL A 149 -6.84 4.32 -12.89
CA VAL A 149 -7.97 3.37 -12.74
C VAL A 149 -7.80 2.16 -13.64
N ASP A 150 -7.11 2.34 -14.77
CA ASP A 150 -6.82 1.29 -15.74
C ASP A 150 -5.49 0.54 -15.44
N ASP A 151 -4.83 0.80 -14.30
CA ASP A 151 -3.61 0.08 -13.90
C ASP A 151 -3.93 -1.19 -13.09
N ARG A 152 -3.14 -2.25 -13.30
CA ARG A 152 -3.33 -3.60 -12.71
C ARG A 152 -3.22 -3.62 -11.18
N VAL A 153 -2.45 -2.68 -10.63
CA VAL A 153 -2.19 -2.54 -9.18
C VAL A 153 -3.49 -2.25 -8.42
N THR A 154 -4.53 -1.75 -9.11
CA THR A 154 -5.84 -1.49 -8.49
C THR A 154 -6.63 -2.75 -8.13
N ILE A 155 -6.36 -3.90 -8.77
CA ILE A 155 -7.11 -5.16 -8.54
C ILE A 155 -6.24 -6.24 -7.89
N ALA A 156 -4.98 -6.35 -8.31
CA ALA A 156 -4.06 -7.37 -7.82
C ALA A 156 -2.87 -6.73 -7.10
N ASP A 157 -2.55 -7.25 -5.92
CA ASP A 157 -1.34 -6.87 -5.20
C ASP A 157 -0.10 -7.62 -5.74
N ASP A 158 1.08 -7.14 -5.38
CA ASP A 158 2.35 -7.78 -5.76
C ASP A 158 2.51 -9.19 -5.17
N ASN A 159 1.73 -9.53 -4.14
CA ASN A 159 1.79 -10.83 -3.49
C ASN A 159 0.75 -11.82 -4.03
N THR A 160 0.01 -11.46 -5.07
CA THR A 160 -1.05 -12.31 -5.63
C THR A 160 -0.42 -13.59 -6.18
N ILE A 161 -0.90 -14.75 -5.70
CA ILE A 161 -0.37 -16.07 -6.09
C ILE A 161 -1.33 -16.69 -7.11
N VAL A 162 -0.93 -16.68 -8.39
CA VAL A 162 -1.59 -17.44 -9.44
C VAL A 162 -0.88 -18.78 -9.62
N ARG A 163 -1.63 -19.88 -9.56
CA ARG A 163 -1.13 -21.24 -9.78
C ARG A 163 -1.36 -21.67 -11.23
N CYS A 164 -0.48 -22.54 -11.71
CA CYS A 164 -0.59 -23.11 -13.04
C CYS A 164 -1.83 -24.02 -13.17
N GLU A 165 -2.63 -23.83 -14.21
CA GLU A 165 -3.82 -24.63 -14.52
C GLU A 165 -3.51 -25.90 -15.33
N TYR A 166 -2.23 -26.19 -15.60
CA TYR A 166 -1.86 -27.36 -16.40
C TYR A 166 -2.15 -28.66 -15.64
N ARG A 167 -2.82 -29.59 -16.32
CA ARG A 167 -3.13 -30.94 -15.81
C ARG A 167 -2.32 -31.98 -16.57
N PHE A 168 -1.58 -32.81 -15.83
CA PHE A 168 -0.83 -33.93 -16.38
C PHE A 168 -1.78 -35.04 -16.86
N PRO A 169 -1.35 -35.88 -17.81
CA PRO A 169 -2.12 -37.05 -18.27
C PRO A 169 -2.47 -38.02 -17.14
N ASP A 170 -1.68 -38.05 -16.06
CA ASP A 170 -1.95 -38.81 -14.83
C ASP A 170 -3.01 -38.17 -13.91
N GLY A 171 -3.64 -37.08 -14.36
CA GLY A 171 -4.72 -36.39 -13.64
C GLY A 171 -4.25 -35.43 -12.54
N GLN A 172 -2.94 -35.35 -12.24
CA GLN A 172 -2.35 -34.41 -11.28
C GLN A 172 -2.24 -32.99 -11.86
N ASN A 173 -2.29 -31.97 -10.99
CA ASN A 173 -2.18 -30.56 -11.39
C ASN A 173 -0.77 -30.01 -11.14
N CYS A 174 -0.34 -29.06 -11.96
CA CYS A 174 0.91 -28.34 -11.73
C CYS A 174 0.76 -27.36 -10.55
N HIS A 175 1.54 -27.53 -9.49
CA HIS A 175 1.52 -26.64 -8.31
C HIS A 175 2.49 -25.44 -8.40
N GLN A 176 3.20 -25.29 -9.52
CA GLN A 176 4.16 -24.21 -9.71
C GLN A 176 3.44 -22.84 -9.78
N ARG A 177 4.00 -21.83 -9.11
CA ARG A 177 3.56 -20.43 -9.24
C ARG A 177 3.82 -19.93 -10.66
N VAL A 178 2.92 -19.11 -11.18
CA VAL A 178 3.13 -18.38 -12.42
C VAL A 178 3.90 -17.10 -12.12
N GLU A 179 5.05 -16.93 -12.78
CA GLU A 179 5.87 -15.72 -12.69
C GLU A 179 5.21 -14.59 -13.48
N ASP A 180 5.09 -13.42 -12.84
CA ASP A 180 4.42 -12.22 -13.37
C ASP A 180 3.12 -12.58 -14.12
N PRO A 181 2.08 -13.03 -13.39
CA PRO A 181 0.86 -13.53 -14.00
C PRO A 181 0.19 -12.47 -14.88
N PHE A 182 0.35 -11.19 -14.57
CA PHE A 182 -0.27 -10.06 -15.27
C PHE A 182 0.72 -9.28 -16.15
N ALA A 183 1.76 -9.92 -16.70
CA ALA A 183 2.76 -9.23 -17.53
C ALA A 183 2.21 -8.74 -18.88
N SER A 184 1.21 -9.43 -19.45
CA SER A 184 0.65 -9.16 -20.78
C SER A 184 -0.76 -8.55 -20.74
N GLY A 185 -1.14 -7.93 -19.62
CA GLY A 185 -2.43 -7.25 -19.43
C GLY A 185 -3.19 -7.73 -18.20
N TRP A 186 -4.51 -7.56 -18.23
CA TRP A 186 -5.41 -7.83 -17.10
C TRP A 186 -5.64 -9.32 -16.78
N TYR A 187 -5.37 -10.21 -17.74
CA TYR A 187 -5.57 -11.65 -17.52
C TYR A 187 -4.34 -12.28 -16.91
N ALA A 188 -4.55 -13.04 -15.85
CA ALA A 188 -3.52 -13.90 -15.29
C ALA A 188 -3.13 -14.97 -16.32
N LYS A 189 -1.83 -15.06 -16.64
CA LYS A 189 -1.23 -16.21 -17.33
C LYS A 189 -1.68 -17.49 -16.63
N ARG A 190 -2.26 -18.40 -17.39
CA ARG A 190 -2.81 -19.68 -16.87
C ARG A 190 -1.73 -20.72 -16.61
N HIS A 191 -0.58 -20.59 -17.26
CA HIS A 191 0.48 -21.60 -17.24
C HIS A 191 1.81 -21.01 -16.75
N CYS A 192 2.57 -21.83 -16.02
CA CYS A 192 3.93 -21.48 -15.62
C CYS A 192 4.89 -21.50 -16.81
N SER A 193 6.09 -20.91 -16.68
CA SER A 193 7.11 -20.84 -17.73
C SER A 193 7.42 -22.21 -18.38
N LYS A 194 7.40 -23.29 -17.59
CA LYS A 194 7.58 -24.68 -18.06
C LYS A 194 6.48 -25.18 -19.00
N HIS A 195 5.25 -24.66 -18.87
CA HIS A 195 4.08 -25.06 -19.65
C HIS A 195 3.57 -23.94 -20.57
N SER A 196 4.25 -22.80 -20.61
CA SER A 196 3.90 -21.60 -21.38
C SER A 196 4.13 -21.76 -22.89
N SER A 197 5.03 -22.65 -23.32
CA SER A 197 5.56 -22.67 -24.68
C SER A 197 4.62 -23.25 -25.75
N ARG A 198 3.40 -23.69 -25.38
CA ARG A 198 2.46 -24.32 -26.32
C ARG A 198 1.30 -23.45 -26.79
N HIS A 199 1.09 -22.28 -26.19
CA HIS A 199 0.04 -21.37 -26.63
C HIS A 199 0.61 -19.98 -26.84
N ILE A 200 1.16 -19.76 -28.03
CA ILE A 200 1.29 -18.40 -28.59
C ILE A 200 -0.13 -17.85 -28.60
N GLU A 201 -0.37 -16.92 -27.70
CA GLU A 201 -1.61 -16.18 -27.54
C GLU A 201 -1.74 -15.28 -28.77
N THR A 202 -2.19 -15.89 -29.87
CA THR A 202 -2.52 -15.20 -31.11
C THR A 202 -3.44 -14.06 -30.72
N GLN A 203 -3.01 -12.83 -31.00
CA GLN A 203 -3.88 -11.68 -30.96
C GLN A 203 -5.05 -11.97 -31.90
N ARG A 204 -6.15 -12.48 -31.34
CA ARG A 204 -7.41 -12.70 -32.03
C ARG A 204 -8.06 -11.35 -32.25
N THR A 205 -7.48 -10.56 -33.14
CA THR A 205 -8.33 -9.73 -33.99
C THR A 205 -9.06 -10.76 -34.87
N VAL A 206 -10.33 -11.02 -34.57
CA VAL A 206 -11.14 -11.95 -35.37
C VAL A 206 -11.32 -11.29 -36.73
N ARG A 207 -10.40 -11.55 -37.65
CA ARG A 207 -10.58 -11.19 -39.06
C ARG A 207 -11.70 -12.07 -39.58
N VAL A 208 -12.76 -11.46 -40.10
CA VAL A 208 -13.89 -12.17 -40.70
C VAL A 208 -13.35 -13.02 -41.86
N ALA A 209 -13.42 -14.35 -41.72
CA ALA A 209 -12.94 -15.28 -42.74
C ALA A 209 -13.80 -15.20 -44.03
N ASN A 210 -13.21 -15.56 -45.17
CA ASN A 210 -13.90 -15.51 -46.47
C ASN A 210 -14.90 -16.65 -46.70
N PHE A 211 -15.07 -17.54 -45.72
CA PHE A 211 -15.92 -18.71 -45.84
C PHE A 211 -16.92 -18.79 -44.67
N CYS A 212 -18.19 -19.10 -44.97
CA CYS A 212 -19.25 -19.34 -43.99
C CYS A 212 -19.29 -20.85 -43.69
N ASP A 213 -18.88 -21.27 -42.49
CA ASP A 213 -18.94 -22.66 -42.00
C ASP A 213 -20.27 -22.99 -41.29
N CYS A 214 -21.36 -22.29 -41.61
CA CYS A 214 -22.62 -22.50 -40.90
C CYS A 214 -23.20 -23.90 -41.19
N PRO A 215 -23.53 -24.70 -40.16
CA PRO A 215 -24.05 -26.06 -40.32
C PRO A 215 -25.51 -26.11 -40.84
N TYR A 216 -26.23 -24.99 -40.76
CA TYR A 216 -27.62 -24.87 -41.21
C TYR A 216 -27.75 -23.83 -42.32
N GLU A 217 -27.94 -24.30 -43.56
CA GLU A 217 -27.91 -23.46 -44.76
C GLU A 217 -28.99 -22.37 -44.76
N GLY A 218 -30.17 -22.64 -44.19
CA GLY A 218 -31.31 -21.72 -44.16
C GLY A 218 -31.14 -20.50 -43.22
N GLN A 219 -30.09 -20.46 -42.40
CA GLN A 219 -29.85 -19.41 -41.41
C GLN A 219 -28.55 -18.60 -41.64
N CYS A 220 -27.69 -18.96 -42.60
CA CYS A 220 -26.47 -18.19 -42.89
C CYS A 220 -26.83 -16.87 -43.62
N LEU A 221 -26.62 -15.74 -42.93
CA LEU A 221 -26.87 -14.39 -43.46
C LEU A 221 -26.00 -14.07 -44.69
N LEU A 222 -24.74 -14.51 -44.71
CA LEU A 222 -23.82 -14.32 -45.84
C LEU A 222 -24.20 -15.11 -47.10
N ARG A 223 -25.02 -16.15 -46.96
CA ARG A 223 -25.51 -16.96 -48.10
C ARG A 223 -26.84 -16.44 -48.63
N LYS A 224 -27.65 -15.81 -47.77
CA LYS A 224 -28.85 -15.06 -48.17
C LYS A 224 -28.48 -13.76 -48.89
N ASP A 225 -27.53 -13.01 -48.33
CA ASP A 225 -27.07 -11.71 -48.84
C ASP A 225 -25.54 -11.73 -49.05
N PRO A 226 -25.06 -12.17 -50.22
CA PRO A 226 -23.62 -12.27 -50.51
C PRO A 226 -22.90 -10.91 -50.53
N GLU A 227 -23.63 -9.82 -50.79
CA GLU A 227 -23.08 -8.46 -50.80
C GLU A 227 -22.86 -7.86 -49.41
N TYR A 228 -23.31 -8.52 -48.33
CA TYR A 228 -23.19 -7.98 -46.97
C TYR A 228 -21.77 -8.17 -46.36
N LEU A 229 -20.94 -9.02 -46.98
CA LEU A 229 -19.57 -9.31 -46.56
C LEU A 229 -18.64 -8.08 -46.53
N PRO A 230 -18.59 -7.22 -47.57
CA PRO A 230 -17.83 -5.97 -47.51
C PRO A 230 -18.31 -5.01 -46.40
N THR A 231 -19.62 -4.96 -46.13
CA THR A 231 -20.20 -4.13 -45.06
C THR A 231 -19.81 -4.64 -43.66
N LEU A 232 -19.63 -5.95 -43.50
CA LEU A 232 -19.12 -6.55 -42.26
C LEU A 232 -17.64 -6.25 -42.05
N ARG A 233 -16.84 -6.22 -43.13
CA ARG A 233 -15.41 -5.87 -43.05
C ARG A 233 -15.17 -4.38 -42.84
N SER A 234 -16.08 -3.53 -43.29
CA SER A 234 -15.98 -2.08 -43.08
C SER A 234 -16.31 -1.67 -41.65
N LYS A 235 -16.90 -2.56 -40.85
CA LYS A 235 -17.11 -2.33 -39.42
C LYS A 235 -15.81 -2.54 -38.67
N ASP A 236 -15.56 -1.68 -37.69
CA ASP A 236 -14.40 -1.83 -36.83
C ASP A 236 -14.44 -3.20 -36.13
N PRO A 237 -13.30 -3.93 -36.11
CA PRO A 237 -13.22 -5.19 -35.42
C PRO A 237 -13.52 -4.97 -33.93
N ILE A 238 -14.36 -5.83 -33.37
CA ILE A 238 -14.68 -5.76 -31.94
C ILE A 238 -13.37 -5.98 -31.17
N PRO A 239 -12.92 -5.03 -30.34
CA PRO A 239 -11.71 -5.20 -29.55
C PRO A 239 -11.88 -6.38 -28.60
N ALA A 240 -10.80 -7.08 -28.31
CA ALA A 240 -10.86 -8.15 -27.32
C ALA A 240 -11.18 -7.51 -25.95
N VAL A 241 -11.87 -8.26 -25.08
CA VAL A 241 -12.27 -7.75 -23.75
C VAL A 241 -11.07 -7.24 -22.94
N ARG A 242 -9.88 -7.83 -23.17
CA ARG A 242 -8.60 -7.41 -22.56
C ARG A 242 -8.08 -6.04 -23.00
N ASP A 243 -8.50 -5.57 -24.17
CA ASP A 243 -8.07 -4.30 -24.76
C ASP A 243 -9.07 -3.16 -24.40
N LEU A 244 -10.17 -3.48 -23.71
CA LEU A 244 -11.14 -2.50 -23.23
C LEU A 244 -10.61 -1.81 -21.97
N SER A 245 -10.68 -0.48 -21.92
CA SER A 245 -10.36 0.24 -20.69
C SER A 245 -11.50 0.09 -19.67
N LEU A 246 -11.15 -0.20 -18.42
CA LEU A 246 -12.09 -0.37 -17.31
C LEU A 246 -12.85 0.93 -17.05
N SER A 247 -12.17 2.06 -17.23
CA SER A 247 -12.75 3.40 -17.23
C SER A 247 -13.87 3.58 -18.28
N GLN A 248 -13.69 3.08 -19.51
CA GLN A 248 -14.71 3.16 -20.56
C GLN A 248 -15.88 2.21 -20.27
N VAL A 249 -15.59 0.99 -19.85
CA VAL A 249 -16.63 -0.02 -19.54
C VAL A 249 -17.51 0.46 -18.39
N SER A 250 -16.91 0.94 -17.30
CA SER A 250 -17.66 1.51 -16.17
C SER A 250 -18.51 2.72 -16.60
N ARG A 251 -17.97 3.60 -17.44
CA ARG A 251 -18.71 4.75 -17.97
C ARG A 251 -19.94 4.35 -18.81
N VAL A 252 -19.86 3.24 -19.53
CA VAL A 252 -20.98 2.70 -20.32
C VAL A 252 -22.01 1.99 -19.43
N LEU A 253 -21.55 1.12 -18.52
CA LEU A 253 -22.45 0.35 -17.63
C LEU A 253 -23.21 1.23 -16.65
N TYR A 254 -22.53 2.21 -16.06
CA TYR A 254 -23.11 3.13 -15.09
C TYR A 254 -23.61 4.44 -15.72
N ARG A 255 -23.69 4.50 -17.05
CA ARG A 255 -24.39 5.60 -17.72
C ARG A 255 -25.86 5.47 -17.36
N ARG A 256 -26.30 6.24 -16.35
CA ARG A 256 -27.72 6.41 -16.06
C ARG A 256 -28.39 6.90 -17.34
N CYS A 257 -29.22 6.06 -17.96
CA CYS A 257 -30.20 6.52 -18.93
C CYS A 257 -31.06 7.56 -18.21
N ARG A 258 -30.92 8.81 -18.62
CA ARG A 258 -31.76 9.92 -18.17
C ARG A 258 -32.78 10.20 -19.26
#